data_AF-A0A1H7UF00-F1
#
_entry.id   AF-A0A1H7UF00-F1
#
_cell.length_a   1.000
_cell.length_b   1.000
_cell.length_c   1.000
_cell.angle_alpha   90.00
_cell.angle_beta   90.00
_cell.angle_gamma   90.00
#
_symmetry.space_group_name_H-M   'P 1'
#
loop_
_entity.id
_entity.type
_entity.pdbx_description
1 polymer ?
#
loop_
_entity_poly.entity_id
_entity_poly.type
_entity_poly.pdbx_seq_one_letter_code
_entity_poly.pdbx_strand_id
1 'polypeptide(L)'
;MSTPFDNHKYAKRLMEAGMQPALAEIQAETTGQLFNELSQLSIKLQEVETRCNAKIEQAELRLEVKIAEVRTEVVRWVVGIAILQSSLLTGFMLKLIH
;
A
#
# COMPACT_ATOMS: atom_id res chain seq x y z
N MET A 1 8.76 -1.22 -23.27
CA MET A 1 8.75 -2.61 -23.75
C MET A 1 10.18 -3.12 -23.62
N SER A 2 10.47 -3.93 -22.59
CA SER A 2 11.83 -4.46 -22.37
C SER A 2 12.05 -5.61 -23.34
N THR A 3 13.01 -5.50 -24.25
CA THR A 3 13.41 -6.62 -25.10
C THR A 3 14.05 -7.70 -24.23
N PRO A 4 13.67 -8.98 -24.36
CA PRO A 4 14.29 -10.06 -23.61
C PRO A 4 15.80 -10.12 -23.89
N PHE A 5 16.57 -10.51 -22.87
CA PHE A 5 18.02 -10.63 -22.99
C PHE A 5 18.38 -11.78 -23.95
N ASP A 6 19.23 -11.48 -24.94
CA ASP A 6 19.63 -12.43 -25.98
C ASP A 6 21.03 -12.99 -25.69
N ASN A 7 21.05 -14.20 -25.12
CA ASN A 7 22.28 -14.91 -24.74
C ASN A 7 23.21 -15.12 -25.95
N HIS A 8 22.68 -15.46 -27.12
CA HIS A 8 23.49 -15.78 -28.29
C HIS A 8 24.16 -14.54 -28.86
N LYS A 9 23.41 -13.43 -28.97
CA LYS A 9 23.96 -12.17 -29.44
C LYS A 9 24.99 -11.60 -28.47
N TYR A 10 24.79 -11.80 -27.16
CA TYR A 10 25.74 -11.39 -26.14
C TYR A 10 27.01 -12.24 -26.15
N ALA A 11 26.90 -13.58 -26.21
CA ALA A 11 28.04 -14.48 -26.35
C ALA A 11 28.85 -14.17 -27.62
N LYS A 12 28.18 -13.92 -28.75
CA LYS A 12 28.83 -13.54 -30.01
C LYS A 12 29.67 -12.28 -29.88
N ARG A 13 29.16 -11.25 -29.21
CA ARG A 13 29.90 -10.01 -28.96
C ARG A 13 31.11 -10.24 -28.05
N LEU A 14 30.99 -11.10 -27.05
CA LEU A 14 32.12 -11.45 -26.18
C LEU A 14 33.21 -12.19 -26.96
N MET A 15 32.83 -13.12 -27.84
CA MET A 15 33.77 -13.82 -28.73
C MET A 15 34.44 -12.85 -29.71
N GLU A 16 33.69 -11.93 -30.32
CA GLU A 16 34.23 -10.87 -31.20
C GLU A 16 35.21 -9.94 -30.46
N ALA A 17 35.03 -9.77 -29.14
CA ALA A 17 35.95 -9.02 -28.28
C ALA A 17 37.18 -9.82 -27.83
N GLY A 18 37.36 -11.05 -28.30
CA GLY A 18 38.51 -11.90 -28.00
C GLY A 18 38.34 -12.81 -26.77
N MET A 19 37.12 -12.91 -26.21
CA MET A 19 36.84 -13.89 -25.16
C MET A 19 36.80 -15.31 -25.72
N GLN A 20 37.36 -16.27 -24.98
CA GLN A 20 37.32 -17.68 -25.38
C GLN A 20 35.86 -18.16 -25.48
N PRO A 21 35.47 -18.95 -26.51
CA PRO A 21 34.07 -19.32 -26.75
C PRO A 21 33.34 -19.92 -25.55
N ALA A 22 33.98 -20.86 -24.84
CA ALA A 22 33.40 -21.50 -23.66
C ALA A 22 33.11 -20.49 -22.53
N LEU A 23 34.01 -19.52 -22.31
CA LEU A 23 33.81 -18.46 -21.32
C LEU A 23 32.70 -17.49 -21.75
N ALA A 24 32.64 -17.15 -23.03
CA ALA A 24 31.61 -16.26 -23.58
C ALA A 24 30.19 -16.84 -23.43
N GLU A 25 30.04 -18.15 -23.66
CA GLU A 25 28.76 -18.85 -23.47
C GLU A 25 28.35 -18.92 -21.99
N ILE A 26 29.25 -19.32 -21.10
CA ILE A 26 28.98 -19.39 -19.65
C ILE A 26 28.60 -18.00 -19.10
N GLN A 27 29.32 -16.96 -19.52
CA GLN A 27 29.03 -15.58 -19.12
C GLN A 27 27.64 -15.15 -19.62
N ALA A 28 27.30 -15.50 -20.87
CA ALA A 28 26.00 -15.15 -21.46
C ALA A 28 24.84 -15.86 -20.77
N GLU A 29 25.00 -17.15 -20.49
CA GLU A 29 23.99 -17.93 -19.77
C GLU A 29 23.77 -17.38 -18.36
N THR A 30 24.85 -17.15 -17.60
CA THR A 30 24.79 -16.60 -16.24
C THR A 30 24.12 -15.22 -16.24
N THR A 31 24.47 -14.36 -17.19
CA THR A 31 23.87 -13.03 -17.33
C THR A 31 22.38 -13.13 -17.69
N GLY A 32 22.00 -14.07 -18.55
CA GLY A 32 20.61 -14.34 -18.90
C GLY A 32 19.78 -14.83 -17.72
N GLN A 33 20.34 -15.72 -16.89
CA GLN A 33 19.72 -16.18 -15.65
C GLN A 33 19.49 -15.01 -14.67
N LEU A 34 20.50 -14.16 -14.46
CA LEU A 34 20.37 -12.95 -13.63
C LEU A 34 19.28 -12.00 -14.14
N PHE A 35 19.21 -11.77 -15.45
CA PHE A 35 18.14 -10.94 -16.04
C PHE A 35 16.75 -11.53 -15.82
N ASN A 36 16.63 -12.86 -15.91
CA ASN A 36 15.37 -13.54 -15.64
C ASN A 36 14.96 -13.40 -14.16
N GLU A 37 15.90 -13.60 -13.23
CA GLU A 37 15.65 -13.40 -11.80
C GLU A 37 15.26 -11.94 -11.47
N LEU A 38 15.96 -10.96 -12.06
CA LEU A 38 15.62 -9.54 -11.91
C LEU A 38 14.23 -9.22 -12.46
N SER A 39 13.86 -9.80 -13.60
CA SER A 39 12.51 -9.67 -14.17
C SER A 39 11.45 -10.23 -13.22
N GLN A 40 11.67 -11.41 -12.66
CA GLN A 40 10.77 -12.01 -11.68
C GLN A 40 10.67 -11.17 -10.39
N LEU A 41 11.80 -10.65 -9.89
CA LEU A 41 11.82 -9.74 -8.75
C LEU A 41 11.04 -8.46 -9.03
N SER A 42 11.19 -7.88 -10.21
CA SER A 42 10.43 -6.69 -10.62
C SER A 42 8.93 -6.95 -10.62
N ILE A 43 8.48 -8.11 -11.12
CA ILE A 43 7.07 -8.52 -11.10
C ILE A 43 6.58 -8.67 -9.66
N LYS A 44 7.34 -9.37 -8.81
CA LYS A 44 7.00 -9.54 -7.39
C LYS A 44 6.96 -8.21 -6.65
N LEU A 45 7.84 -7.27 -6.99
CA LEU A 45 7.85 -5.93 -6.40
C LEU A 45 6.58 -5.16 -6.76
N GLN A 46 6.16 -5.19 -8.03
CA GLN A 46 4.89 -4.60 -8.47
C GLN A 46 3.69 -5.26 -7.78
N GLU A 47 3.70 -6.58 -7.60
CA GLU A 47 2.66 -7.29 -6.85
C GLU A 47 2.62 -6.85 -5.37
N VAL A 48 3.78 -6.68 -4.74
CA VAL A 48 3.87 -6.18 -3.36
C VAL A 48 3.36 -4.74 -3.27
N GLU A 49 3.74 -3.87 -4.21
CA GLU A 49 3.32 -2.48 -4.28
C GLU A 49 1.80 -2.37 -4.43
N THR A 50 1.22 -3.07 -5.41
CA THR A 50 -0.23 -3.09 -5.62
C THR A 50 -0.99 -3.62 -4.40
N ARG A 51 -0.51 -4.70 -3.77
CA ARG A 51 -1.10 -5.24 -2.54
C ARG A 51 -0.96 -4.29 -1.36
N CYS A 52 0.14 -3.56 -1.25
CA CYS A 52 0.35 -2.58 -0.19
C CYS A 52 -0.62 -1.41 -0.34
N ASN A 53 -0.73 -0.85 -1.55
CA ASN A 53 -1.65 0.24 -1.85
C ASN A 53 -3.09 -0.15 -1.54
N ALA A 54 -3.53 -1.34 -1.95
CA ALA A 54 -4.88 -1.85 -1.64
C ALA A 54 -5.12 -1.99 -0.11
N LYS A 55 -4.11 -2.43 0.64
CA LYS A 55 -4.21 -2.53 2.12
C LYS A 55 -4.25 -1.16 2.79
N ILE A 56 -3.52 -0.18 2.27
CA ILE A 56 -3.52 1.20 2.76
C ILE A 56 -4.91 1.81 2.52
N GLU A 57 -5.44 1.73 1.31
CA GLU A 57 -6.79 2.23 0.97
C GLU A 57 -7.86 1.57 1.84
N GLN A 58 -7.78 0.25 2.05
CA GLN A 58 -8.70 -0.44 2.96
C GLN A 58 -8.58 0.04 4.42
N ALA A 59 -7.36 0.34 4.89
CA ALA A 59 -7.13 0.85 6.23
C ALA A 59 -7.68 2.28 6.38
N GLU A 60 -7.49 3.13 5.38
CA GLU A 60 -8.03 4.49 5.32
C GLU A 60 -9.56 4.48 5.41
N LEU A 61 -10.23 3.68 4.57
CA LEU A 61 -11.69 3.53 4.61
C LEU A 61 -12.19 3.04 5.97
N ARG A 62 -11.50 2.06 6.58
CA ARG A 62 -11.85 1.57 7.92
C ARG A 62 -11.69 2.65 8.99
N LEU A 63 -10.67 3.49 8.88
CA LEU A 63 -10.45 4.60 9.81
C LEU A 63 -11.51 5.68 9.63
N GLU A 64 -11.88 6.02 8.41
CA GLU A 64 -12.97 6.99 8.13
C GLU A 64 -14.30 6.53 8.75
N VAL A 65 -14.65 5.26 8.59
CA VAL A 65 -15.86 4.68 9.20
C VAL A 65 -15.80 4.79 10.72
N LYS A 66 -14.69 4.37 11.35
CA LYS A 66 -14.52 4.47 12.81
C LYS A 66 -14.60 5.92 13.31
N ILE A 67 -14.04 6.87 12.56
CA ILE A 67 -14.12 8.29 12.88
C ILE A 67 -15.57 8.76 12.82
N ALA A 68 -16.33 8.37 11.80
CA ALA A 68 -17.75 8.71 11.67
C ALA A 68 -18.60 8.11 12.82
N GLU A 69 -18.34 6.87 13.21
CA GLU A 69 -18.98 6.21 14.34
C GLU A 69 -18.70 6.96 15.65
N VAL A 70 -17.43 7.26 15.95
CA VAL A 70 -17.05 8.02 17.15
C VAL A 70 -17.66 9.42 17.15
N ARG A 71 -17.67 10.12 16.00
CA ARG A 71 -18.34 11.43 15.89
C ARG A 71 -19.83 11.33 16.23
N THR A 72 -20.50 10.31 15.71
CA THR A 72 -21.93 10.10 15.97
C THR A 72 -22.19 9.79 17.44
N GLU A 73 -21.35 8.95 18.05
CA GLU A 73 -21.44 8.64 19.48
C GLU A 73 -21.24 9.89 20.33
N VAL A 74 -20.22 10.71 20.04
CA VAL A 74 -19.97 11.98 20.74
C VAL A 74 -21.17 12.91 20.61
N VAL A 75 -21.72 13.08 19.40
CA VAL A 75 -22.93 13.92 19.20
C VAL A 75 -24.10 13.40 20.04
N ARG A 76 -24.34 12.08 20.04
CA ARG A 76 -25.42 11.48 20.85
C ARG A 76 -25.24 11.77 22.34
N TRP A 77 -24.03 11.64 22.88
CA TRP A 77 -23.74 11.96 24.28
C TRP A 77 -23.92 13.44 24.59
N VAL A 78 -23.42 14.33 23.72
CA VAL A 78 -23.56 15.79 23.88
C VAL A 78 -25.03 16.21 23.88
N VAL A 79 -25.84 15.67 22.96
CA VAL A 79 -27.29 15.93 22.92
C VAL A 79 -27.97 15.42 24.20
N GLY A 80 -27.61 14.22 24.67
CA GLY A 80 -28.14 13.67 25.93
C GLY A 80 -27.85 14.57 27.13
N ILE A 81 -26.61 15.06 27.26
CA ILE A 81 -26.21 15.98 28.33
C ILE A 81 -26.94 17.33 28.20
N ALA A 82 -27.07 17.88 27.00
CA ALA A 82 -27.75 19.15 26.77
C ALA A 82 -29.24 19.10 27.17
N ILE A 83 -29.93 18.00 26.85
CA ILE A 83 -31.33 17.77 27.25
C ILE A 83 -31.44 17.67 28.77
N LEU A 84 -30.56 16.91 29.42
CA LEU A 84 -30.54 16.76 30.87
C LEU A 84 -30.28 18.10 31.58
N GLN A 85 -29.28 18.86 31.13
CA GLN A 85 -28.96 20.19 31.66
C GLN A 85 -30.14 21.16 31.49
N SER A 86 -30.78 21.18 30.32
CA SER A 86 -31.94 22.05 30.06
C SER A 86 -33.12 21.70 30.96
N SER A 87 -33.36 20.42 31.19
CA SER A 87 -34.40 19.94 32.10
C SER A 87 -34.11 20.33 33.55
N LEU A 88 -32.85 20.21 33.98
CA LEU A 88 -32.42 20.60 35.32
C LEU A 88 -32.58 22.11 35.56
N LEU A 89 -32.15 22.94 34.60
CA LEU A 89 -32.30 24.40 34.66
C LEU A 89 -33.77 24.81 34.74
N THR A 90 -34.63 24.18 33.91
CA THR A 90 -36.07 24.44 33.91
C THR A 90 -36.71 24.08 35.26
N GLY A 91 -36.37 22.90 35.81
CA GLY A 91 -36.85 22.49 37.12
C GLY A 91 -36.37 23.40 38.26
N PHE A 92 -35.13 23.88 38.19
CA PHE A 92 -34.58 24.81 39.17
C PHE A 92 -35.28 26.19 39.13
N MET A 93 -35.57 26.70 37.92
CA MET A 93 -36.33 27.95 37.75
C MET A 93 -37.74 27.84 38.32
N LEU A 94 -38.45 26.74 38.09
CA LEU A 94 -39.78 26.52 38.66
C LEU A 94 -39.76 26.52 40.20
N LYS A 95 -38.76 25.88 40.81
CA LYS A 95 -38.57 25.85 42.27
C LYS A 95 -38.19 27.21 42.88
N LEU A 96 -37.65 28.13 42.09
CA LEU A 96 -37.33 29.50 42.57
C LEU A 96 -38.54 30.43 42.50
N ILE A 97 -39.50 30.16 41.61
CA ILE A 97 -40.68 30.99 41.37
C ILE A 97 -41.87 30.55 42.25
N HIS A 98 -41.94 29.28 42.65
CA HIS A 98 -42.90 28.73 43.62
C HIS A 98 -42.27 28.56 44.99
#